data_AF-A0A7V5FSZ9-F1
#
_entry.id   AF-A0A7V5FSZ9-F1
#
_cell.length_a   1.000
_cell.length_b   1.000
_cell.length_c   1.000
_cell.angle_alpha   90.00
_cell.angle_beta   90.00
_cell.angle_gamma   90.00
#
_symmetry.space_group_name_H-M   'P 1'
#
loop_
_entity.id
_entity.type
_entity.pdbx_description
1 polymer ?
#
loop_
_entity_poly.entity_id
_entity_poly.type
_entity_poly.pdbx_seq_one_letter_code
_entity_poly.pdbx_strand_id
1 'polypeptide(L)'
;MKHLKKTFCIVVLGLFAAGSAFATTEQSKNTQDAAVKAINVKCINCHLKENVSLVKQWQHSPHAAAKDGQIGCYNCHAANKGEDLAYEHEGAVIKTILSPLDCKFCHEREVKEMVNSHHATAGEIMASLDNVIGEVICSMPDTKADVVNGCWQCHGSVLKIKRDKNGKPLKNEAKAVMIDHMTWPNTGIGRINPDGSKGSCMACHSKHSFRASVARQPENCGKCHLGPDHPQKEIYEESKHGIAYYSALRSAGANGMNILKNGTWVLGKDYYTAPTCSSCHMGSYVKLDGGIAQNTHNVGDRISWTLRPKVSVKLNRAIFADGTVTDIPGDIAPQVGQKATFKTYVVEDGKFKKVKAEKQVVKVLSWEDRRNNMKGACKSCHGMQQVDNFYKQFDSLVVTYNEKFAKPTKKLYGMAKKDGLIHGSTFHTELGWLWWEIWHHEGRRARHGAAMQGPDYTHWHGMYDVAHHFYFKFLPELMKLAKEHNMTAKYEKAVNVILARPEHQWYKQGFGEATMSAIKAEQAERYGEKK
;
A
#
# COMPACT_ATOMS: atom_id res chain seq x y z
N MET A 1 16.27 -36.84 -39.75
CA MET A 1 15.77 -37.40 -38.48
C MET A 1 15.77 -36.29 -37.43
N LYS A 2 14.60 -36.02 -36.83
CA LYS A 2 14.31 -34.86 -35.98
C LYS A 2 14.94 -35.01 -34.59
N HIS A 3 15.67 -33.99 -34.14
CA HIS A 3 16.04 -33.84 -32.73
C HIS A 3 14.84 -33.37 -31.92
N LEU A 4 14.34 -34.25 -31.05
CA LEU A 4 13.26 -33.98 -30.10
C LEU A 4 13.84 -33.27 -28.87
N LYS A 5 13.58 -31.97 -28.72
CA LYS A 5 13.81 -31.24 -27.45
C LYS A 5 12.78 -31.75 -26.44
N LYS A 6 13.23 -32.41 -25.37
CA LYS A 6 12.39 -32.79 -24.22
C LYS A 6 12.06 -31.53 -23.42
N THR A 7 10.83 -31.03 -23.58
CA THR A 7 10.24 -30.03 -22.69
C THR A 7 9.83 -30.73 -21.40
N PHE A 8 10.50 -30.42 -20.30
CA PHE A 8 10.17 -30.95 -18.97
C PHE A 8 8.98 -30.16 -18.41
N CYS A 9 7.75 -30.63 -18.65
CA CYS A 9 6.55 -30.12 -17.99
C CYS A 9 6.50 -30.68 -16.56
N ILE A 10 6.86 -29.87 -15.57
CA ILE A 10 6.57 -30.16 -14.17
C ILE A 10 5.07 -29.97 -13.96
N VAL A 11 4.33 -31.08 -13.94
CA VAL A 11 2.96 -31.13 -13.43
C VAL A 11 3.07 -31.05 -11.90
N VAL A 12 2.75 -29.89 -11.33
CA VAL A 12 2.56 -29.76 -9.87
C VAL A 12 1.22 -30.41 -9.55
N LEU A 13 1.25 -31.70 -9.22
CA LEU A 13 0.15 -32.39 -8.56
C LEU A 13 -0.07 -31.72 -7.20
N GLY A 14 -1.25 -31.12 -7.04
CA GLY A 14 -1.67 -30.49 -5.80
C GLY A 14 -1.71 -31.50 -4.67
N LEU A 15 -0.69 -31.51 -3.84
CA LEU A 15 -0.78 -32.01 -2.48
C LEU A 15 -1.82 -31.17 -1.75
N PHE A 16 -2.96 -31.79 -1.41
CA PHE A 16 -3.86 -31.29 -0.40
C PHE A 16 -3.05 -31.12 0.89
N ALA A 17 -2.65 -29.89 1.19
CA ALA A 17 -2.06 -29.56 2.47
C ALA A 17 -3.12 -29.80 3.55
N ALA A 18 -2.80 -30.70 4.48
CA ALA A 18 -3.53 -30.90 5.72
C ALA A 18 -3.77 -29.56 6.42
N GLY A 19 -4.93 -29.43 7.06
CA GLY A 19 -5.37 -28.22 7.77
C GLY A 19 -4.30 -27.64 8.70
N SER A 20 -4.27 -26.31 8.71
CA SER A 20 -3.26 -25.41 9.28
C SER A 20 -2.86 -25.70 10.73
N ALA A 21 -1.69 -26.31 10.94
CA ALA A 21 -1.06 -26.52 12.25
C ALA A 21 -0.48 -25.24 12.90
N PHE A 22 -1.10 -24.08 12.67
CA PHE A 22 -0.57 -22.79 13.13
C PHE A 22 -1.65 -21.76 13.48
N ALA A 23 -2.92 -22.15 13.48
CA ALA A 23 -4.02 -21.28 13.86
C ALA A 23 -4.37 -21.49 15.35
N THR A 24 -5.25 -20.68 15.94
CA THR A 24 -5.80 -20.95 17.29
C THR A 24 -6.41 -22.35 17.36
N THR A 25 -6.48 -22.93 18.55
CA THR A 25 -6.96 -24.32 18.69
C THR A 25 -8.47 -24.39 18.51
N GLU A 26 -8.99 -25.51 17.99
CA GLU A 26 -10.45 -25.70 17.83
C GLU A 26 -11.20 -25.48 19.16
N GLN A 27 -10.63 -25.96 20.26
CA GLN A 27 -11.21 -25.76 21.59
C GLN A 27 -11.24 -24.29 21.99
N SER A 28 -10.18 -23.51 21.72
CA SER A 28 -10.11 -22.11 22.15
C SER A 28 -11.13 -21.22 21.46
N LYS A 29 -11.77 -21.67 20.37
CA LYS A 29 -12.85 -20.93 19.70
C LYS A 29 -14.15 -20.96 20.48
N ASN A 30 -14.38 -22.01 21.25
CA ASN A 30 -15.60 -22.14 22.03
C ASN A 30 -15.52 -21.18 23.24
N THR A 31 -16.06 -19.98 23.05
CA THR A 31 -16.18 -18.95 24.10
C THR A 31 -16.98 -19.42 25.31
N GLN A 32 -17.76 -20.50 25.16
CA GLN A 32 -18.59 -21.05 26.22
C GLN A 32 -17.93 -22.19 26.99
N ASP A 33 -16.84 -22.77 26.49
CA ASP A 33 -16.09 -23.86 27.13
C ASP A 33 -15.57 -23.41 28.52
N ALA A 34 -15.87 -24.22 29.54
CA ALA A 34 -15.55 -23.91 30.93
C ALA A 34 -14.04 -23.88 31.20
N ALA A 35 -13.26 -24.74 30.55
CA ALA A 35 -11.81 -24.77 30.69
C ALA A 35 -11.18 -23.54 30.03
N VAL A 36 -11.66 -23.15 28.84
CA VAL A 36 -11.23 -21.91 28.16
C VAL A 36 -11.54 -20.68 29.01
N LYS A 37 -12.74 -20.60 29.59
CA LYS A 37 -13.10 -19.51 30.52
C LYS A 37 -12.19 -19.48 31.74
N ALA A 38 -11.91 -20.63 32.36
CA ALA A 38 -11.02 -20.70 33.52
C ALA A 38 -9.59 -20.23 33.20
N ILE A 39 -9.05 -20.64 32.05
CA ILE A 39 -7.74 -20.18 31.58
C ILE A 39 -7.75 -18.67 31.34
N ASN A 40 -8.78 -18.13 30.68
CA ASN A 40 -8.92 -16.69 30.47
C ASN A 40 -8.93 -15.90 31.78
N VAL A 41 -9.67 -16.36 32.80
CA VAL A 41 -9.69 -15.73 34.13
C VAL A 41 -8.29 -15.72 34.74
N LYS A 42 -7.53 -16.81 34.61
CA LYS A 42 -6.13 -16.88 35.08
C LYS A 42 -5.24 -15.89 34.33
N CYS A 43 -5.33 -15.84 33.00
CA CYS A 43 -4.59 -14.88 32.17
C CYS A 43 -4.89 -13.43 32.60
N ILE A 44 -6.17 -13.09 32.74
CA ILE A 44 -6.62 -11.74 33.13
C ILE A 44 -6.09 -11.38 34.52
N ASN A 45 -6.28 -12.24 35.52
CA ASN A 45 -5.88 -11.95 36.90
C ASN A 45 -4.36 -11.78 37.06
N CYS A 46 -3.57 -12.58 36.34
CA CYS A 46 -2.11 -12.43 36.34
C CYS A 46 -1.68 -11.17 35.58
N HIS A 47 -2.18 -10.96 34.36
CA HIS A 47 -1.81 -9.80 33.55
C HIS A 47 -2.37 -8.47 34.06
N LEU A 48 -3.37 -8.47 34.95
CA LEU A 48 -3.77 -7.26 35.67
C LEU A 48 -2.66 -6.75 36.61
N LYS A 49 -1.79 -7.65 37.10
CA LYS A 49 -0.63 -7.31 37.94
C LYS A 49 0.58 -6.97 37.08
N GLU A 50 0.85 -7.77 36.06
CA GLU A 50 2.06 -7.64 35.24
C GLU A 50 1.94 -6.59 34.12
N ASN A 51 0.78 -6.50 33.47
CA ASN A 51 0.58 -5.78 32.21
C ASN A 51 -0.81 -5.13 32.14
N VAL A 52 -1.16 -4.34 33.16
CA VAL A 52 -2.51 -3.80 33.40
C VAL A 52 -3.11 -3.11 32.15
N SER A 53 -2.30 -2.40 31.38
CA SER A 53 -2.75 -1.67 30.18
C SER A 53 -3.25 -2.60 29.08
N LEU A 54 -2.65 -3.79 28.90
CA LEU A 54 -3.11 -4.75 27.90
C LEU A 54 -4.49 -5.29 28.24
N VAL A 55 -4.68 -5.64 29.51
CA VAL A 55 -5.97 -6.12 30.01
C VAL A 55 -7.02 -5.02 29.90
N LYS A 56 -6.71 -3.79 30.31
CA LYS A 56 -7.65 -2.66 30.20
C LYS A 56 -8.04 -2.36 28.75
N GLN A 57 -7.10 -2.40 27.81
CA GLN A 57 -7.42 -2.23 26.39
C GLN A 57 -8.38 -3.30 25.88
N TRP A 58 -8.12 -4.56 26.24
CA TRP A 58 -9.00 -5.67 25.87
C TRP A 58 -10.37 -5.58 26.55
N GLN A 59 -10.44 -5.27 27.84
CA GLN A 59 -11.70 -5.13 28.59
C GLN A 59 -12.66 -4.12 27.95
N HIS A 60 -12.12 -3.05 27.35
CA HIS A 60 -12.89 -2.02 26.65
C HIS A 60 -13.00 -2.27 25.13
N SER A 61 -12.67 -3.48 24.66
CA SER A 61 -12.75 -3.86 23.24
C SER A 61 -14.11 -4.49 22.90
N PRO A 62 -14.51 -4.45 21.60
CA PRO A 62 -15.66 -5.22 21.13
C PRO A 62 -15.50 -6.74 21.33
N HIS A 63 -14.28 -7.27 21.38
CA HIS A 63 -14.01 -8.68 21.64
C HIS A 63 -14.39 -9.09 23.07
N ALA A 64 -14.13 -8.22 24.06
CA ALA A 64 -14.55 -8.48 25.42
C ALA A 64 -16.08 -8.44 25.60
N ALA A 65 -16.75 -7.62 24.77
CA ALA A 65 -18.20 -7.43 24.78
C ALA A 65 -18.96 -8.27 23.71
N ALA A 66 -18.32 -9.30 23.15
CA ALA A 66 -18.91 -10.12 22.10
C ALA A 66 -20.17 -10.86 22.60
N LYS A 67 -21.23 -10.89 21.78
CA LYS A 67 -22.56 -11.39 22.16
C LYS A 67 -22.59 -12.90 22.43
N ASP A 68 -21.80 -13.67 21.68
CA ASP A 68 -21.75 -15.13 21.78
C ASP A 68 -20.78 -15.61 22.88
N GLY A 69 -20.32 -14.70 23.73
CA GLY A 69 -19.34 -14.93 24.77
C GLY A 69 -18.05 -14.16 24.53
N GLN A 70 -17.40 -13.78 25.63
CA GLN A 70 -16.19 -12.99 25.62
C GLN A 70 -15.06 -13.70 24.86
N ILE A 71 -14.47 -13.01 23.88
CA ILE A 71 -13.23 -13.44 23.21
C ILE A 71 -12.06 -12.97 24.10
N GLY A 72 -11.62 -13.84 25.00
CA GLY A 72 -10.53 -13.60 25.95
C GLY A 72 -9.13 -13.84 25.38
N CYS A 73 -8.12 -13.72 26.25
CA CYS A 73 -6.71 -13.86 25.90
C CYS A 73 -6.41 -15.20 25.23
N TYR A 74 -6.86 -16.30 25.84
CA TYR A 74 -6.61 -17.66 25.39
C TYR A 74 -7.35 -18.00 24.10
N ASN A 75 -8.51 -17.40 23.84
CA ASN A 75 -9.24 -17.63 22.58
C ASN A 75 -8.37 -17.29 21.36
N CYS A 76 -7.57 -16.23 21.46
CA CYS A 76 -6.63 -15.80 20.42
C CYS A 76 -5.24 -16.43 20.55
N HIS A 77 -4.70 -16.51 21.78
CA HIS A 77 -3.30 -16.89 21.99
C HIS A 77 -3.07 -18.40 22.13
N ALA A 78 -4.11 -19.22 22.26
CA ALA A 78 -3.94 -20.67 22.32
C ALA A 78 -3.19 -21.19 21.10
N ALA A 79 -2.31 -22.16 21.33
CA ALA A 79 -1.54 -22.83 20.31
C ALA A 79 -1.53 -24.35 20.58
N ASN A 80 -1.35 -25.16 19.54
CA ASN A 80 -1.18 -26.59 19.73
C ASN A 80 0.24 -26.91 20.20
N LYS A 81 0.40 -27.99 20.98
CA LYS A 81 1.75 -28.47 21.33
C LYS A 81 2.48 -28.91 20.06
N GLY A 82 3.74 -28.51 19.95
CA GLY A 82 4.60 -28.86 18.81
C GLY A 82 4.61 -27.84 17.68
N GLU A 83 3.74 -26.81 17.69
CA GLU A 83 3.86 -25.69 16.75
C GLU A 83 5.12 -24.88 17.06
N ASP A 84 5.79 -24.35 16.03
CA ASP A 84 7.07 -23.64 16.20
C ASP A 84 6.97 -22.39 17.10
N LEU A 85 5.81 -21.74 17.11
CA LEU A 85 5.54 -20.56 17.94
C LEU A 85 4.96 -20.89 19.32
N ALA A 86 4.64 -22.16 19.58
CA ALA A 86 3.99 -22.58 20.81
C ALA A 86 4.98 -22.70 21.97
N TYR A 87 4.55 -22.23 23.14
CA TYR A 87 5.26 -22.43 24.39
C TYR A 87 4.30 -22.54 25.57
N GLU A 88 4.75 -23.23 26.62
CA GLU A 88 4.02 -23.35 27.88
C GLU A 88 4.19 -22.06 28.68
N HIS A 89 3.09 -21.51 29.17
CA HIS A 89 3.04 -20.30 29.99
C HIS A 89 1.95 -20.47 31.06
N GLU A 90 2.37 -20.56 32.32
CA GLU A 90 1.45 -20.66 33.47
C GLU A 90 0.40 -21.78 33.34
N GLY A 91 0.79 -22.94 32.77
CA GLY A 91 -0.09 -24.10 32.60
C GLY A 91 -1.01 -24.04 31.38
N ALA A 92 -0.80 -23.09 30.46
CA ALA A 92 -1.46 -23.02 29.16
C ALA A 92 -0.42 -23.03 28.02
N VAL A 93 -0.77 -23.62 26.88
CA VAL A 93 0.06 -23.57 25.66
C VAL A 93 -0.38 -22.40 24.81
N ILE A 94 0.51 -21.44 24.60
CA ILE A 94 0.21 -20.20 23.89
C ILE A 94 1.25 -19.86 22.83
N LYS A 95 0.91 -18.91 21.97
CA LYS A 95 1.82 -18.22 21.06
C LYS A 95 1.65 -16.70 21.15
N THR A 96 2.75 -15.97 21.08
CA THR A 96 2.73 -14.49 21.19
C THR A 96 2.28 -13.81 19.90
N ILE A 97 2.67 -14.36 18.75
CA ILE A 97 2.44 -13.76 17.44
C ILE A 97 1.20 -14.39 16.83
N LEU A 98 0.20 -13.55 16.60
CA LEU A 98 -1.02 -13.91 15.88
C LEU A 98 -0.88 -13.56 14.39
N SER A 99 -1.50 -14.37 13.56
CA SER A 99 -1.53 -14.22 12.10
C SER A 99 -2.96 -14.03 11.58
N PRO A 100 -3.14 -13.67 10.29
CA PRO A 100 -4.45 -13.70 9.65
C PRO A 100 -5.20 -15.04 9.74
N LEU A 101 -4.49 -16.18 9.85
CA LEU A 101 -5.15 -17.49 10.00
C LEU A 101 -5.86 -17.63 11.36
N ASP A 102 -5.31 -17.02 12.41
CA ASP A 102 -5.97 -16.95 13.72
C ASP A 102 -7.26 -16.13 13.64
N CYS A 103 -7.21 -14.99 12.95
CA CYS A 103 -8.37 -14.11 12.76
C CYS A 103 -9.44 -14.76 11.88
N LYS A 104 -9.04 -15.56 10.89
CA LYS A 104 -9.92 -16.17 9.89
C LYS A 104 -11.03 -17.00 10.50
N PHE A 105 -10.80 -17.59 11.67
CA PHE A 105 -11.80 -18.44 12.31
C PHE A 105 -13.12 -17.73 12.61
N CYS A 106 -13.07 -16.45 12.98
CA CYS A 106 -14.27 -15.65 13.20
C CYS A 106 -14.50 -14.63 12.07
N HIS A 107 -13.44 -14.24 11.35
CA HIS A 107 -13.44 -13.16 10.36
C HIS A 107 -13.03 -13.67 8.97
N GLU A 108 -13.63 -14.76 8.52
CA GLU A 108 -13.25 -15.43 7.26
C GLU A 108 -13.36 -14.48 6.06
N ARG A 109 -14.44 -13.69 6.01
CA ARG A 109 -14.68 -12.74 4.91
C ARG A 109 -13.60 -11.67 4.86
N GLU A 110 -13.33 -11.00 5.97
CA GLU A 110 -12.36 -9.92 6.07
C GLU A 110 -10.95 -10.44 5.74
N VAL A 111 -10.59 -11.65 6.20
CA VAL A 111 -9.31 -12.27 5.86
C VAL A 111 -9.25 -12.59 4.37
N LYS A 112 -10.28 -13.19 3.77
CA LYS A 112 -10.33 -13.51 2.33
C LYS A 112 -10.19 -12.26 1.45
N GLU A 113 -10.77 -11.15 1.86
CA GLU A 113 -10.63 -9.85 1.19
C GLU A 113 -9.21 -9.29 1.36
N MET A 114 -8.67 -9.29 2.59
CA MET A 114 -7.37 -8.72 2.93
C MET A 114 -6.21 -9.48 2.26
N VAL A 115 -6.20 -10.81 2.28
CA VAL A 115 -5.09 -11.61 1.69
C VAL A 115 -4.99 -11.47 0.17
N ASN A 116 -6.07 -11.04 -0.49
CA ASN A 116 -6.14 -10.74 -1.91
C ASN A 116 -5.87 -9.24 -2.22
N SER A 117 -5.58 -8.44 -1.20
CA SER A 117 -5.24 -7.03 -1.32
C SER A 117 -3.75 -6.83 -1.65
N HIS A 118 -3.42 -5.71 -2.30
CA HIS A 118 -2.03 -5.24 -2.41
C HIS A 118 -1.36 -5.03 -1.05
N HIS A 119 -2.16 -4.81 0.01
CA HIS A 119 -1.66 -4.73 1.38
C HIS A 119 -1.04 -6.03 1.87
N ALA A 120 -1.62 -7.20 1.54
CA ALA A 120 -1.04 -8.48 1.93
C ALA A 120 0.30 -8.75 1.22
N THR A 121 0.46 -8.22 0.01
CA THR A 121 1.71 -8.32 -0.77
C THR A 121 2.66 -7.14 -0.53
N ALA A 122 2.38 -6.24 0.43
CA ALA A 122 3.20 -5.04 0.63
C ALA A 122 4.66 -5.36 1.00
N GLY A 123 4.90 -6.48 1.68
CA GLY A 123 6.25 -6.97 2.01
C GLY A 123 7.07 -7.36 0.79
N GLU A 124 6.44 -7.66 -0.35
CA GLU A 124 7.15 -8.02 -1.59
C GLU A 124 7.99 -6.85 -2.16
N ILE A 125 7.79 -5.62 -1.64
CA ILE A 125 8.68 -4.48 -1.92
C ILE A 125 10.14 -4.79 -1.54
N MET A 126 10.40 -5.70 -0.61
CA MET A 126 11.76 -6.11 -0.24
C MET A 126 12.55 -6.69 -1.42
N ALA A 127 11.88 -7.11 -2.50
CA ALA A 127 12.52 -7.52 -3.75
C ALA A 127 12.58 -6.40 -4.81
N SER A 128 12.41 -5.13 -4.44
CA SER A 128 12.42 -3.99 -5.36
C SER A 128 13.66 -3.11 -5.21
N LEU A 129 13.83 -2.19 -6.15
CA LEU A 129 14.89 -1.17 -6.12
C LEU A 129 14.72 -0.21 -4.93
N ASP A 130 13.49 0.03 -4.46
CA ASP A 130 13.20 0.85 -3.28
C ASP A 130 13.92 0.28 -2.04
N ASN A 131 13.95 -1.05 -1.90
CA ASN A 131 14.61 -1.73 -0.79
C ASN A 131 16.15 -1.63 -0.82
N VAL A 132 16.75 -1.35 -1.99
CA VAL A 132 18.21 -1.17 -2.10
C VAL A 132 18.66 0.08 -1.36
N ILE A 133 17.86 1.15 -1.37
CA ILE A 133 18.17 2.36 -0.60
C ILE A 133 18.26 2.02 0.88
N GLY A 134 17.22 1.39 1.44
CA GLY A 134 17.18 1.05 2.86
C GLY A 134 18.18 -0.03 3.28
N GLU A 135 18.30 -1.13 2.53
CA GLU A 135 19.15 -2.27 2.91
C GLU A 135 20.64 -2.11 2.61
N VAL A 136 21.00 -1.29 1.61
CA VAL A 136 22.38 -1.22 1.12
C VAL A 136 22.96 0.18 1.25
N ILE A 137 22.22 1.23 0.89
CA ILE A 137 22.76 2.60 0.88
C ILE A 137 22.72 3.21 2.29
N CYS A 138 21.60 3.06 3.00
CA CYS A 138 21.38 3.65 4.32
C CYS A 138 21.72 2.70 5.49
N SER A 139 22.05 1.44 5.21
CA SER A 139 22.28 0.40 6.22
C SER A 139 23.71 -0.14 6.17
N MET A 140 24.19 -0.61 7.33
CA MET A 140 25.40 -1.43 7.40
C MET A 140 25.09 -2.87 6.95
N PRO A 141 26.08 -3.62 6.42
CA PRO A 141 25.86 -4.99 5.94
C PRO A 141 25.26 -5.94 6.99
N ASP A 142 25.76 -5.87 8.23
CA ASP A 142 25.37 -6.76 9.32
C ASP A 142 24.21 -6.20 10.15
N THR A 143 24.11 -4.87 10.24
CA THR A 143 23.08 -4.17 11.00
C THR A 143 22.25 -3.32 10.05
N LYS A 144 21.24 -3.95 9.44
CA LYS A 144 20.25 -3.31 8.57
C LYS A 144 19.26 -2.41 9.33
N ALA A 145 19.76 -1.56 10.21
CA ALA A 145 18.96 -0.82 11.17
C ALA A 145 17.93 0.10 10.48
N ASP A 146 18.30 0.75 9.38
CA ASP A 146 17.40 1.66 8.67
C ASP A 146 16.17 0.92 8.11
N VAL A 147 16.38 -0.21 7.42
CA VAL A 147 15.24 -0.97 6.85
C VAL A 147 14.34 -1.57 7.95
N VAL A 148 14.93 -2.01 9.07
CA VAL A 148 14.21 -2.59 10.21
C VAL A 148 13.30 -1.58 10.88
N ASN A 149 13.76 -0.34 11.02
CA ASN A 149 13.04 0.73 11.71
C ASN A 149 12.19 1.60 10.76
N GLY A 150 12.51 1.66 9.48
CA GLY A 150 11.79 2.40 8.45
C GLY A 150 10.89 1.51 7.60
N CYS A 151 11.44 0.99 6.49
CA CYS A 151 10.67 0.31 5.44
C CYS A 151 9.81 -0.84 5.97
N TRP A 152 10.38 -1.73 6.80
CA TRP A 152 9.69 -2.91 7.27
C TRP A 152 8.58 -2.60 8.27
N GLN A 153 8.64 -1.48 8.99
CA GLN A 153 7.57 -1.08 9.92
C GLN A 153 6.26 -0.72 9.20
N CYS A 154 6.34 -0.35 7.92
CA CYS A 154 5.19 -0.09 7.06
C CYS A 154 4.82 -1.30 6.19
N HIS A 155 5.81 -1.86 5.47
CA HIS A 155 5.58 -2.91 4.48
C HIS A 155 5.44 -4.32 5.09
N GLY A 156 6.13 -4.55 6.21
CA GLY A 156 6.24 -5.86 6.84
C GLY A 156 7.60 -6.50 6.60
N SER A 157 8.02 -7.38 7.51
CA SER A 157 9.21 -8.22 7.42
C SER A 157 8.83 -9.69 7.20
N VAL A 158 9.81 -10.53 6.88
CA VAL A 158 9.66 -11.99 7.02
C VAL A 158 10.05 -12.37 8.45
N LEU A 159 9.09 -12.78 9.27
CA LEU A 159 9.36 -13.12 10.67
C LEU A 159 10.24 -14.36 10.78
N LYS A 160 11.33 -14.26 11.55
CA LYS A 160 12.27 -15.36 11.76
C LYS A 160 12.30 -15.79 13.21
N ILE A 161 11.99 -17.07 13.45
CA ILE A 161 12.17 -17.70 14.76
C ILE A 161 13.67 -17.98 14.93
N LYS A 162 14.25 -17.58 16.07
CA LYS A 162 15.62 -17.97 16.40
C LYS A 162 15.64 -19.45 16.74
N ARG A 163 16.55 -20.20 16.13
CA ARG A 163 16.64 -21.66 16.28
C ARG A 163 18.03 -22.09 16.73
N ASP A 164 18.11 -23.21 17.44
CA ASP A 164 19.36 -23.87 17.77
C ASP A 164 19.97 -24.58 16.55
N LYS A 165 21.15 -25.19 16.75
CA LYS A 165 21.85 -25.97 15.71
C LYS A 165 21.06 -27.16 15.17
N ASN A 166 20.03 -27.62 15.88
CA ASN A 166 19.17 -28.73 15.50
C ASN A 166 17.84 -28.25 14.88
N GLY A 167 17.68 -26.94 14.66
CA GLY A 167 16.46 -26.34 14.12
C GLY A 167 15.32 -26.17 15.13
N LYS A 168 15.54 -26.41 16.44
CA LYS A 168 14.50 -26.20 17.45
C LYS A 168 14.38 -24.72 17.82
N PRO A 169 13.16 -24.18 18.00
CA PRO A 169 12.97 -22.81 18.48
C PRO A 169 13.70 -22.55 19.80
N LEU A 170 14.50 -21.49 19.84
CA LEU A 170 15.11 -20.99 21.07
C LEU A 170 14.04 -20.33 21.94
N LYS A 171 14.21 -20.45 23.25
CA LYS A 171 13.31 -19.86 24.25
C LYS A 171 14.08 -18.93 25.18
N ASN A 172 13.45 -17.83 25.57
CA ASN A 172 14.02 -16.93 26.57
C ASN A 172 13.84 -17.48 27.99
N GLU A 173 14.28 -16.72 29.00
CA GLU A 173 14.15 -17.09 30.42
C GLU A 173 12.70 -17.34 30.85
N ALA A 174 11.75 -16.60 30.26
CA ALA A 174 10.31 -16.79 30.45
C ALA A 174 9.72 -17.97 29.63
N LYS A 175 10.57 -18.79 29.03
CA LYS A 175 10.23 -19.93 28.15
C LYS A 175 9.49 -19.54 26.87
N ALA A 176 9.37 -18.25 26.56
CA ALA A 176 8.74 -17.76 25.35
C ALA A 176 9.65 -17.94 24.13
N VAL A 177 9.06 -18.27 22.98
CA VAL A 177 9.79 -18.44 21.72
C VAL A 177 10.49 -17.13 21.33
N MET A 178 11.79 -17.22 21.04
CA MET A 178 12.61 -16.08 20.63
C MET A 178 12.46 -15.81 19.14
N ILE A 179 12.18 -14.56 18.80
CA ILE A 179 12.09 -14.07 17.42
C ILE A 179 13.30 -13.18 17.15
N ASP A 180 13.79 -13.21 15.92
CA ASP A 180 14.88 -12.35 15.47
C ASP A 180 14.47 -10.88 15.57
N HIS A 181 15.25 -10.09 16.31
CA HIS A 181 15.00 -8.66 16.54
C HIS A 181 15.09 -7.84 15.25
N MET A 182 15.76 -8.36 14.22
CA MET A 182 15.77 -7.75 12.89
C MET A 182 14.41 -7.88 12.20
N THR A 183 13.55 -8.79 12.65
CA THR A 183 12.26 -9.06 11.99
C THR A 183 11.07 -8.73 12.88
N TRP A 184 11.24 -8.64 14.20
CA TRP A 184 10.19 -8.37 15.17
C TRP A 184 10.72 -7.48 16.32
N PRO A 185 9.96 -6.51 16.86
CA PRO A 185 8.54 -6.23 16.63
C PRO A 185 8.24 -5.62 15.26
N ASN A 186 7.13 -6.07 14.65
CA ASN A 186 6.72 -5.63 13.33
C ASN A 186 5.19 -5.61 13.20
N THR A 187 4.68 -4.48 12.73
CA THR A 187 3.25 -4.27 12.45
C THR A 187 2.98 -3.93 10.99
N GLY A 188 3.98 -4.08 10.12
CA GLY A 188 3.88 -3.76 8.71
C GLY A 188 2.83 -4.64 8.02
N ILE A 189 2.07 -4.04 7.11
CA ILE A 189 0.77 -4.60 6.72
C ILE A 189 0.87 -5.86 5.88
N GLY A 190 1.98 -6.06 5.17
CA GLY A 190 2.30 -7.25 4.37
C GLY A 190 3.35 -8.16 5.02
N ARG A 191 3.44 -8.16 6.35
CA ARG A 191 4.32 -9.06 7.13
C ARG A 191 4.10 -10.53 6.74
N ILE A 192 5.17 -11.30 6.60
CA ILE A 192 5.09 -12.75 6.40
C ILE A 192 5.24 -13.42 7.75
N ASN A 193 4.19 -14.13 8.15
CA ASN A 193 4.13 -14.83 9.43
C ASN A 193 4.82 -16.20 9.36
N PRO A 194 5.27 -16.77 10.49
CA PRO A 194 5.93 -18.09 10.50
C PRO A 194 5.06 -19.23 9.98
N ASP A 195 3.74 -19.07 9.97
CA ASP A 195 2.77 -19.99 9.38
C ASP A 195 2.59 -19.84 7.86
N GLY A 196 3.39 -18.98 7.22
CA GLY A 196 3.35 -18.69 5.79
C GLY A 196 2.26 -17.70 5.37
N SER A 197 1.35 -17.31 6.27
CA SER A 197 0.29 -16.36 5.95
C SER A 197 0.84 -14.94 5.76
N LYS A 198 0.25 -14.23 4.81
CA LYS A 198 0.60 -12.84 4.49
C LYS A 198 -0.33 -11.88 5.22
N GLY A 199 0.24 -10.98 6.01
CA GLY A 199 -0.44 -9.82 6.54
C GLY A 199 -0.32 -9.63 8.04
N SER A 200 -0.65 -8.42 8.48
CA SER A 200 -0.78 -8.05 9.88
C SER A 200 -2.14 -7.40 10.13
N CYS A 201 -3.09 -8.15 10.71
CA CYS A 201 -4.44 -7.63 11.01
C CYS A 201 -4.45 -6.52 12.07
N MET A 202 -3.33 -6.26 12.74
CA MET A 202 -3.19 -5.16 13.71
C MET A 202 -2.62 -3.87 13.10
N ALA A 203 -2.42 -3.82 11.78
CA ALA A 203 -1.87 -2.65 11.10
C ALA A 203 -2.80 -1.43 11.17
N CYS A 204 -4.13 -1.63 11.20
CA CYS A 204 -5.10 -0.52 11.19
C CYS A 204 -5.99 -0.41 12.44
N HIS A 205 -6.36 -1.52 13.06
CA HIS A 205 -7.11 -1.52 14.31
C HIS A 205 -6.27 -2.23 15.37
N SER A 206 -5.38 -1.44 15.99
CA SER A 206 -4.32 -1.91 16.86
C SER A 206 -4.81 -2.80 18.00
N LYS A 207 -3.98 -3.80 18.31
CA LYS A 207 -4.13 -4.59 19.54
C LYS A 207 -3.92 -3.70 20.77
N HIS A 208 -4.56 -3.95 21.92
CA HIS A 208 -5.56 -5.01 22.18
C HIS A 208 -7.00 -4.48 22.17
N SER A 209 -7.21 -3.23 21.74
CA SER A 209 -8.55 -2.64 21.66
C SER A 209 -9.33 -3.10 20.43
N PHE A 210 -8.64 -3.42 19.32
CA PHE A 210 -9.22 -3.89 18.05
C PHE A 210 -10.43 -3.09 17.57
N ARG A 211 -10.45 -1.78 17.86
CA ARG A 211 -11.61 -0.93 17.55
C ARG A 211 -11.60 -0.57 16.06
N ALA A 212 -12.67 -0.92 15.36
CA ALA A 212 -12.90 -0.48 13.98
C ALA A 212 -12.88 1.06 13.84
N SER A 213 -13.21 1.80 14.91
CA SER A 213 -13.12 3.26 14.94
C SER A 213 -11.69 3.80 14.81
N VAL A 214 -10.66 3.03 15.17
CA VAL A 214 -9.27 3.42 14.93
C VAL A 214 -8.94 3.28 13.45
N ALA A 215 -9.37 2.19 12.80
CA ALA A 215 -9.15 1.97 11.37
C ALA A 215 -9.88 2.97 10.47
N ARG A 216 -10.92 3.63 10.97
CA ARG A 216 -11.66 4.68 10.24
C ARG A 216 -10.96 6.03 10.25
N GLN A 217 -10.06 6.26 11.18
CA GLN A 217 -9.43 7.55 11.39
C GLN A 217 -8.24 7.74 10.43
N PRO A 218 -8.16 8.87 9.71
CA PRO A 218 -7.04 9.17 8.80
C PRO A 218 -5.66 9.07 9.46
N GLU A 219 -5.56 9.38 10.74
CA GLU A 219 -4.34 9.32 11.55
C GLU A 219 -3.71 7.91 11.49
N ASN A 220 -4.53 6.87 11.50
CA ASN A 220 -4.04 5.51 11.45
C ASN A 220 -3.40 5.17 10.08
N CYS A 221 -3.98 5.69 8.99
CA CYS A 221 -3.41 5.52 7.64
C CYS A 221 -2.08 6.27 7.50
N GLY A 222 -1.98 7.43 8.15
CA GLY A 222 -0.81 8.31 8.14
C GLY A 222 0.45 7.71 8.77
N LYS A 223 0.39 6.54 9.41
CA LYS A 223 1.60 5.79 9.81
C LYS A 223 2.45 5.39 8.60
N CYS A 224 1.81 5.05 7.47
CA CYS A 224 2.48 4.48 6.29
C CYS A 224 2.25 5.29 5.01
N HIS A 225 1.11 5.99 4.92
CA HIS A 225 0.68 6.74 3.74
C HIS A 225 1.00 8.23 3.89
N LEU A 226 2.29 8.53 3.96
CA LEU A 226 2.85 9.86 4.22
C LEU A 226 4.16 10.06 3.46
N GLY A 227 4.74 11.25 3.59
CA GLY A 227 6.11 11.53 3.20
C GLY A 227 6.30 11.73 1.69
N PRO A 228 7.56 11.79 1.23
CA PRO A 228 7.88 12.42 -0.04
C PRO A 228 7.45 11.62 -1.28
N ASP A 229 7.21 10.30 -1.17
CA ASP A 229 6.89 9.45 -2.32
C ASP A 229 5.39 9.13 -2.45
N HIS A 230 4.64 9.26 -1.37
CA HIS A 230 3.19 9.09 -1.38
C HIS A 230 2.52 9.84 -0.20
N PRO A 231 2.46 11.18 -0.23
CA PRO A 231 1.99 12.02 0.89
C PRO A 231 0.46 12.05 1.00
N GLN A 232 -0.19 10.88 1.04
CA GLN A 232 -1.64 10.81 1.02
C GLN A 232 -2.27 11.40 2.30
N LYS A 233 -1.58 11.32 3.45
CA LYS A 233 -2.03 11.94 4.69
C LYS A 233 -2.03 13.46 4.61
N GLU A 234 -0.94 14.04 4.13
CA GLU A 234 -0.74 15.47 4.01
C GLU A 234 -1.68 16.07 2.95
N ILE A 235 -1.82 15.37 1.81
CA ILE A 235 -2.82 15.73 0.78
C ILE A 235 -4.23 15.71 1.35
N TYR A 236 -4.58 14.69 2.15
CA TYR A 236 -5.89 14.63 2.77
C TYR A 236 -6.09 15.80 3.75
N GLU A 237 -5.12 16.10 4.60
CA GLU A 237 -5.17 17.21 5.56
C GLU A 237 -5.37 18.58 4.90
N GLU A 238 -4.68 18.86 3.78
CA GLU A 238 -4.86 20.13 3.06
C GLU A 238 -6.19 20.22 2.31
N SER A 239 -6.76 19.07 1.93
CA SER A 239 -7.99 19.03 1.15
C SER A 239 -9.20 19.54 1.95
N LYS A 240 -10.23 20.00 1.24
CA LYS A 240 -11.52 20.36 1.88
C LYS A 240 -12.17 19.19 2.61
N HIS A 241 -11.90 17.95 2.19
CA HIS A 241 -12.37 16.75 2.90
C HIS A 241 -11.70 16.59 4.27
N GLY A 242 -10.37 16.78 4.34
CA GLY A 242 -9.65 16.73 5.62
C GLY A 242 -10.06 17.86 6.54
N ILE A 243 -10.11 19.09 6.04
CA ILE A 243 -10.59 20.25 6.80
C ILE A 243 -11.99 19.98 7.37
N ALA A 244 -12.92 19.51 6.55
CA ALA A 244 -14.28 19.18 6.99
C ALA A 244 -14.28 18.05 8.04
N TYR A 245 -13.44 17.03 7.89
CA TYR A 245 -13.29 15.98 8.89
C TYR A 245 -12.78 16.52 10.23
N TYR A 246 -11.77 17.39 10.23
CA TYR A 246 -11.22 17.94 11.47
C TYR A 246 -12.15 18.94 12.15
N SER A 247 -12.96 19.67 11.40
CA SER A 247 -13.98 20.57 11.94
C SER A 247 -15.29 19.89 12.33
N ALA A 248 -15.50 18.63 11.93
CA ALA A 248 -16.78 17.95 12.15
C ALA A 248 -16.99 17.53 13.61
N LEU A 249 -18.23 17.66 14.08
CA LEU A 249 -18.65 17.11 15.37
C LEU A 249 -18.45 15.59 15.39
N ARG A 250 -17.87 15.07 16.48
CA ARG A 250 -17.63 13.62 16.65
C ARG A 250 -18.85 12.86 17.16
N SER A 251 -19.87 13.57 17.63
CA SER A 251 -21.12 13.03 18.16
C SER A 251 -21.97 12.35 17.07
N ALA A 252 -23.01 11.64 17.52
CA ALA A 252 -24.09 11.20 16.64
C ALA A 252 -24.99 12.38 16.25
N GLY A 253 -25.77 12.21 15.18
CA GLY A 253 -26.76 13.18 14.72
C GLY A 253 -26.39 13.83 13.39
N ALA A 254 -27.25 14.77 12.96
CA ALA A 254 -27.29 15.23 11.59
C ALA A 254 -26.04 16.03 11.11
N ASN A 255 -25.17 16.48 12.01
CA ASN A 255 -23.94 17.17 11.63
C ASN A 255 -22.69 16.41 12.12
N GLY A 256 -22.90 15.21 12.66
CA GLY A 256 -21.87 14.43 13.31
C GLY A 256 -21.26 13.36 12.41
N MET A 257 -20.00 13.04 12.66
CA MET A 257 -19.31 11.93 11.99
C MET A 257 -19.61 10.58 12.65
N ASN A 258 -20.05 10.56 13.92
CA ASN A 258 -20.23 9.35 14.72
C ASN A 258 -19.10 8.31 14.53
N ILE A 259 -17.85 8.76 14.39
CA ILE A 259 -16.73 7.91 13.94
C ILE A 259 -16.40 6.79 14.93
N LEU A 260 -16.76 7.00 16.20
CA LEU A 260 -16.59 6.07 17.30
C LEU A 260 -17.70 5.00 17.39
N LYS A 261 -18.70 5.03 16.50
CA LYS A 261 -19.82 4.08 16.47
C LYS A 261 -19.34 2.64 16.41
N ASN A 262 -19.90 1.77 17.25
CA ASN A 262 -19.66 0.33 17.18
C ASN A 262 -20.41 -0.31 16.00
N GLY A 263 -19.84 -1.36 15.42
CA GLY A 263 -20.47 -2.07 14.30
C GLY A 263 -20.36 -1.29 12.99
N THR A 264 -21.43 -1.29 12.18
CA THR A 264 -21.41 -0.70 10.83
C THR A 264 -21.37 0.83 10.85
N TRP A 265 -20.58 1.41 9.94
CA TRP A 265 -20.46 2.85 9.72
C TRP A 265 -20.56 3.13 8.23
N VAL A 266 -21.70 3.68 7.80
CA VAL A 266 -22.12 3.79 6.40
C VAL A 266 -22.23 5.25 5.96
N LEU A 267 -21.47 5.63 4.93
CA LEU A 267 -21.55 6.97 4.32
C LEU A 267 -22.94 7.19 3.70
N GLY A 268 -23.56 8.33 4.00
CA GLY A 268 -24.91 8.67 3.56
C GLY A 268 -26.05 8.12 4.44
N LYS A 269 -25.71 7.36 5.50
CA LYS A 269 -26.68 6.86 6.50
C LYS A 269 -26.27 7.19 7.93
N ASP A 270 -25.05 6.81 8.31
CA ASP A 270 -24.53 7.02 9.67
C ASP A 270 -23.78 8.35 9.83
N TYR A 271 -23.26 8.87 8.72
CA TYR A 271 -22.57 10.15 8.63
C TYR A 271 -22.58 10.63 7.17
N TYR A 272 -22.41 11.94 6.99
CA TYR A 272 -22.35 12.57 5.66
C TYR A 272 -21.57 13.89 5.66
N THR A 273 -21.04 14.32 6.81
CA THR A 273 -20.30 15.58 6.96
C THR A 273 -18.98 15.60 6.18
N ALA A 274 -18.18 14.53 6.28
CA ALA A 274 -16.88 14.45 5.61
C ALA A 274 -16.47 13.00 5.35
N PRO A 275 -15.75 12.69 4.25
CA PRO A 275 -15.15 11.38 4.07
C PRO A 275 -13.81 11.27 4.81
N THR A 276 -13.41 10.04 5.14
CA THR A 276 -12.06 9.67 5.59
C THR A 276 -11.39 8.77 4.55
N CYS A 277 -10.12 8.44 4.75
CA CYS A 277 -9.41 7.42 3.95
C CYS A 277 -10.21 6.12 3.89
N SER A 278 -10.71 5.66 5.04
CA SER A 278 -11.53 4.44 5.14
C SER A 278 -12.83 4.58 4.36
N SER A 279 -13.54 5.71 4.47
CA SER A 279 -14.80 5.96 3.76
C SER A 279 -14.67 5.72 2.25
N CYS A 280 -13.62 6.28 1.65
CA CYS A 280 -13.39 6.21 0.21
C CYS A 280 -12.84 4.85 -0.24
N HIS A 281 -11.91 4.23 0.51
CA HIS A 281 -11.19 3.04 0.05
C HIS A 281 -11.73 1.70 0.55
N MET A 282 -12.46 1.68 1.67
CA MET A 282 -12.86 0.45 2.36
C MET A 282 -14.31 0.45 2.85
N GLY A 283 -14.87 1.61 3.17
CA GLY A 283 -16.09 1.77 3.94
C GLY A 283 -17.36 1.56 3.11
N SER A 284 -18.44 1.22 3.80
CA SER A 284 -19.77 1.10 3.18
C SER A 284 -20.33 2.47 2.81
N TYR A 285 -21.17 2.51 1.77
CA TYR A 285 -21.88 3.73 1.37
C TYR A 285 -23.29 3.42 0.85
N VAL A 286 -24.18 4.41 0.90
CA VAL A 286 -25.52 4.32 0.30
C VAL A 286 -25.40 4.50 -1.21
N LYS A 287 -25.88 3.51 -1.96
CA LYS A 287 -25.97 3.50 -3.43
C LYS A 287 -27.11 4.40 -3.93
N LEU A 288 -27.10 4.66 -5.24
CA LEU A 288 -28.16 5.41 -5.92
C LEU A 288 -29.55 4.79 -5.79
N ASP A 289 -29.63 3.45 -5.72
CA ASP A 289 -30.88 2.70 -5.56
C ASP A 289 -31.36 2.63 -4.10
N GLY A 290 -30.72 3.37 -3.18
CA GLY A 290 -31.00 3.32 -1.74
C GLY A 290 -30.42 2.09 -1.02
N GLY A 291 -29.85 1.12 -1.74
CA GLY A 291 -29.17 -0.02 -1.16
C GLY A 291 -27.82 0.34 -0.53
N ILE A 292 -27.23 -0.58 0.22
CA ILE A 292 -25.91 -0.37 0.86
C ILE A 292 -24.84 -1.13 0.07
N ALA A 293 -23.83 -0.41 -0.40
CA ALA A 293 -22.58 -1.03 -0.84
C ALA A 293 -21.79 -1.45 0.42
N GLN A 294 -21.44 -2.73 0.50
CA GLN A 294 -20.73 -3.30 1.65
C GLN A 294 -19.26 -2.83 1.70
N ASN A 295 -18.71 -2.82 2.91
CA ASN A 295 -17.30 -2.57 3.14
C ASN A 295 -16.42 -3.72 2.63
N THR A 296 -15.16 -3.42 2.34
CA THR A 296 -14.15 -4.38 1.88
C THR A 296 -12.82 -4.18 2.60
N HIS A 297 -12.08 -5.27 2.83
CA HIS A 297 -10.66 -5.24 3.23
C HIS A 297 -9.69 -5.29 2.04
N ASN A 298 -10.22 -5.37 0.80
CA ASN A 298 -9.41 -5.24 -0.40
C ASN A 298 -9.43 -3.80 -0.92
N VAL A 299 -8.46 -3.00 -0.46
CA VAL A 299 -8.33 -1.57 -0.84
C VAL A 299 -8.17 -1.33 -2.34
N GLY A 300 -7.83 -2.37 -3.12
CA GLY A 300 -7.71 -2.29 -4.57
C GLY A 300 -9.04 -2.28 -5.34
N ASP A 301 -10.16 -2.59 -4.67
CA ASP A 301 -11.50 -2.68 -5.30
C ASP A 301 -12.00 -1.35 -5.90
N ARG A 302 -11.38 -0.23 -5.52
CA ARG A 302 -11.76 1.13 -5.95
C ARG A 302 -10.61 1.87 -6.65
N ILE A 303 -9.53 1.18 -6.98
CA ILE A 303 -8.32 1.77 -7.59
C ILE A 303 -8.32 1.53 -9.10
N SER A 304 -8.66 2.54 -9.89
CA SER A 304 -8.65 2.49 -11.36
C SER A 304 -7.29 2.78 -11.98
N TRP A 305 -6.44 3.58 -11.32
CA TRP A 305 -5.06 3.88 -11.74
C TRP A 305 -4.06 3.33 -10.74
N THR A 306 -2.95 2.77 -11.20
CA THR A 306 -1.74 2.72 -10.37
C THR A 306 -0.94 4.00 -10.55
N LEU A 307 -0.69 4.70 -9.44
CA LEU A 307 0.10 5.95 -9.42
C LEU A 307 1.55 5.73 -8.97
N ARG A 308 1.88 4.52 -8.50
CA ARG A 308 3.23 4.12 -8.09
C ARG A 308 4.26 4.10 -9.24
N PRO A 309 3.98 3.55 -10.43
CA PRO A 309 5.01 3.34 -11.44
C PRO A 309 5.47 4.63 -12.13
N LYS A 310 6.63 4.52 -12.80
CA LYS A 310 7.23 5.58 -13.63
C LYS A 310 6.21 6.21 -14.59
N VAL A 311 5.39 5.36 -15.23
CA VAL A 311 4.28 5.76 -16.08
C VAL A 311 3.03 5.10 -15.51
N SER A 312 2.05 5.91 -15.12
CA SER A 312 0.78 5.41 -14.58
C SER A 312 0.00 4.67 -15.65
N VAL A 313 -0.71 3.62 -15.24
CA VAL A 313 -1.56 2.78 -16.11
C VAL A 313 -2.85 2.41 -15.39
N LYS A 314 -3.91 2.16 -16.14
CA LYS A 314 -5.16 1.65 -15.61
C LYS A 314 -5.00 0.21 -15.08
N LEU A 315 -5.81 -0.19 -14.10
CA LEU A 315 -5.74 -1.51 -13.46
C LEU A 315 -7.04 -2.30 -13.62
N ASN A 316 -6.94 -3.48 -14.23
CA ASN A 316 -8.04 -4.44 -14.32
C ASN A 316 -7.76 -5.64 -13.42
N ARG A 317 -8.70 -6.06 -12.58
CA ARG A 317 -8.49 -7.28 -11.78
C ARG A 317 -8.83 -8.50 -12.61
N ALA A 318 -7.90 -9.44 -12.71
CA ALA A 318 -8.21 -10.81 -13.03
C ALA A 318 -8.44 -11.60 -11.73
N ILE A 319 -9.53 -12.36 -11.68
CA ILE A 319 -9.88 -13.27 -10.60
C ILE A 319 -9.86 -14.69 -11.16
N PHE A 320 -9.27 -15.62 -10.41
CA PHE A 320 -9.04 -17.00 -10.81
C PHE A 320 -9.95 -17.97 -10.05
N ALA A 321 -10.08 -19.20 -10.54
CA ALA A 321 -10.97 -20.22 -9.95
C ALA A 321 -10.63 -20.57 -8.49
N ASP A 322 -9.36 -20.48 -8.12
CA ASP A 322 -8.88 -20.69 -6.74
C ASP A 322 -9.11 -19.49 -5.81
N GLY A 323 -9.78 -18.44 -6.31
CA GLY A 323 -10.06 -17.21 -5.56
C GLY A 323 -8.89 -16.24 -5.45
N THR A 324 -7.71 -16.58 -6.00
CA THR A 324 -6.59 -15.64 -6.08
C THR A 324 -6.85 -14.55 -7.12
N VAL A 325 -6.19 -13.41 -6.97
CA VAL A 325 -6.37 -12.26 -7.85
C VAL A 325 -5.03 -11.69 -8.31
N THR A 326 -5.02 -11.04 -9.46
CA THR A 326 -3.90 -10.20 -9.92
C THR A 326 -4.44 -8.99 -10.68
N ASP A 327 -3.72 -7.88 -10.61
CA ASP A 327 -4.02 -6.73 -11.46
C ASP A 327 -3.26 -6.84 -12.79
N ILE A 328 -4.00 -6.71 -13.89
CA ILE A 328 -3.52 -6.67 -15.27
C ILE A 328 -3.51 -5.20 -15.70
N PRO A 329 -2.32 -4.59 -15.88
CA PRO A 329 -2.23 -3.18 -16.24
C PRO A 329 -2.58 -2.94 -17.71
N GLY A 330 -3.33 -1.88 -17.99
CA GLY A 330 -3.70 -1.47 -19.34
C GLY A 330 -5.13 -0.95 -19.43
N ASP A 331 -5.43 -0.26 -20.54
CA ASP A 331 -6.76 0.31 -20.77
C ASP A 331 -7.79 -0.74 -21.18
N ILE A 332 -7.33 -1.88 -21.73
CA ILE A 332 -8.17 -3.00 -22.15
C ILE A 332 -8.15 -4.07 -21.06
N ALA A 333 -9.33 -4.37 -20.52
CA ALA A 333 -9.49 -5.45 -19.55
C ALA A 333 -9.28 -6.84 -20.19
N PRO A 334 -8.71 -7.82 -19.47
CA PRO A 334 -8.64 -9.20 -19.95
C PRO A 334 -10.05 -9.78 -20.14
N GLN A 335 -10.17 -10.80 -20.99
CA GLN A 335 -11.44 -11.51 -21.20
C GLN A 335 -11.55 -12.73 -20.30
N VAL A 336 -12.77 -13.09 -19.89
CA VAL A 336 -13.04 -14.35 -19.20
C VAL A 336 -12.69 -15.51 -20.14
N GLY A 337 -12.03 -16.54 -19.61
CA GLY A 337 -11.49 -17.67 -20.37
C GLY A 337 -10.08 -17.46 -20.91
N GLN A 338 -9.58 -16.22 -20.96
CA GLN A 338 -8.20 -15.92 -21.35
C GLN A 338 -7.20 -16.39 -20.28
N LYS A 339 -6.02 -16.84 -20.72
CA LYS A 339 -4.88 -17.06 -19.82
C LYS A 339 -4.18 -15.74 -19.52
N ALA A 340 -4.05 -15.40 -18.24
CA ALA A 340 -3.27 -14.27 -17.78
C ALA A 340 -1.92 -14.75 -17.26
N THR A 341 -0.84 -14.31 -17.90
CA THR A 341 0.53 -14.50 -17.40
C THR A 341 0.91 -13.30 -16.53
N PHE A 342 1.28 -13.54 -15.28
CA PHE A 342 1.65 -12.49 -14.33
C PHE A 342 2.87 -12.90 -13.51
N LYS A 343 3.46 -11.92 -12.82
CA LYS A 343 4.59 -12.16 -11.92
C LYS A 343 4.06 -12.14 -10.49
N THR A 344 4.44 -13.13 -9.70
CA THR A 344 4.17 -13.21 -8.27
C THR A 344 5.47 -13.52 -7.53
N TYR A 345 5.41 -13.59 -6.20
CA TYR A 345 6.58 -13.87 -5.38
C TYR A 345 6.32 -15.05 -4.45
N VAL A 346 7.35 -15.89 -4.32
CA VAL A 346 7.47 -16.94 -3.31
C VAL A 346 8.59 -16.57 -2.36
N VAL A 347 8.51 -17.01 -1.11
CA VAL A 347 9.59 -16.86 -0.14
C VAL A 347 10.41 -18.15 -0.16
N GLU A 348 11.67 -18.06 -0.57
CA GLU A 348 12.66 -19.15 -0.52
C GLU A 348 13.83 -18.65 0.36
N ASP A 349 14.24 -19.43 1.37
CA ASP A 349 15.31 -19.08 2.32
C ASP A 349 15.16 -17.71 2.99
N GLY A 350 13.92 -17.32 3.29
CA GLY A 350 13.59 -16.03 3.89
C GLY A 350 13.78 -14.84 2.96
N LYS A 351 13.93 -15.07 1.65
CA LYS A 351 14.04 -14.03 0.61
C LYS A 351 12.89 -14.17 -0.40
N PHE A 352 12.41 -13.03 -0.89
CA PHE A 352 11.41 -13.03 -1.95
C PHE A 352 12.07 -13.34 -3.30
N LYS A 353 11.54 -14.35 -3.98
CA LYS A 353 11.92 -14.72 -5.33
C LYS A 353 10.74 -14.52 -6.26
N LYS A 354 11.01 -13.81 -7.35
CA LYS A 354 10.00 -13.53 -8.37
C LYS A 354 9.81 -14.73 -9.28
N VAL A 355 8.57 -15.19 -9.40
CA VAL A 355 8.18 -16.30 -10.28
C VAL A 355 7.10 -15.85 -11.25
N LYS A 356 7.03 -16.53 -12.41
CA LYS A 356 5.94 -16.34 -13.37
C LYS A 356 4.84 -17.35 -13.06
N ALA A 357 3.60 -16.88 -13.09
CA ALA A 357 2.42 -17.71 -13.00
C ALA A 357 1.53 -17.46 -14.22
N GLU A 358 0.79 -18.48 -14.62
CA GLU A 358 -0.24 -18.37 -15.66
C GLU A 358 -1.50 -19.06 -15.15
N LYS A 359 -2.62 -18.34 -15.19
CA LYS A 359 -3.92 -18.85 -14.74
C LYS A 359 -5.02 -18.38 -15.69
N GLN A 360 -6.07 -19.17 -15.81
CA GLN A 360 -7.25 -18.81 -16.60
C GLN A 360 -8.16 -17.87 -15.82
N VAL A 361 -8.47 -16.72 -16.41
CA VAL A 361 -9.35 -15.71 -15.82
C VAL A 361 -10.79 -16.22 -15.80
N VAL A 362 -11.43 -16.22 -14.63
CA VAL A 362 -12.85 -16.62 -14.48
C VAL A 362 -13.77 -15.43 -14.20
N LYS A 363 -13.22 -14.34 -13.67
CA LYS A 363 -13.95 -13.09 -13.46
C LYS A 363 -13.02 -11.89 -13.59
N VAL A 364 -13.57 -10.77 -14.03
CA VAL A 364 -12.84 -9.52 -14.20
C VAL A 364 -13.55 -8.41 -13.44
N LEU A 365 -12.76 -7.53 -12.82
CA LEU A 365 -13.22 -6.24 -12.31
C LEU A 365 -12.42 -5.16 -13.04
N SER A 366 -13.02 -4.52 -14.05
CA SER A 366 -12.31 -3.59 -14.92
C SER A 366 -11.93 -2.29 -14.19
N TRP A 367 -11.05 -1.48 -14.79
CA TRP A 367 -10.73 -0.18 -14.23
C TRP A 367 -11.94 0.76 -14.21
N GLU A 368 -12.86 0.61 -15.17
CA GLU A 368 -14.16 1.32 -15.21
C GLU A 368 -15.06 0.88 -14.06
N ASP A 369 -15.17 -0.43 -13.79
CA ASP A 369 -15.94 -0.94 -12.65
C ASP A 369 -15.40 -0.36 -11.33
N ARG A 370 -14.07 -0.38 -11.16
CA ARG A 370 -13.42 0.21 -9.98
C ARG A 370 -13.65 1.71 -9.88
N ARG A 371 -13.60 2.42 -11.01
CA ARG A 371 -13.92 3.86 -11.06
C ARG A 371 -15.38 4.10 -10.65
N ASN A 372 -16.32 3.28 -11.13
CA ASN A 372 -17.73 3.38 -10.79
C ASN A 372 -17.98 3.06 -9.31
N ASN A 373 -17.29 2.07 -8.75
CA ASN A 373 -17.32 1.79 -7.31
C ASN A 373 -16.86 3.00 -6.49
N MET A 374 -15.78 3.68 -6.90
CA MET A 374 -15.33 4.89 -6.22
C MET A 374 -16.32 6.06 -6.39
N LYS A 375 -16.86 6.26 -7.61
CA LYS A 375 -17.90 7.28 -7.87
C LYS A 375 -19.14 7.06 -7.01
N GLY A 376 -19.47 5.80 -6.70
CA GLY A 376 -20.57 5.44 -5.80
C GLY A 376 -20.43 6.09 -4.41
N ALA A 377 -19.23 6.09 -3.84
CA ALA A 377 -18.96 6.76 -2.57
C ALA A 377 -19.07 8.30 -2.69
N CYS A 378 -18.55 8.88 -3.78
CA CYS A 378 -18.65 10.32 -4.03
C CYS A 378 -20.12 10.79 -4.12
N LYS A 379 -20.98 9.96 -4.71
CA LYS A 379 -22.39 10.28 -4.97
C LYS A 379 -23.24 10.35 -3.70
N SER A 380 -22.77 9.79 -2.58
CA SER A 380 -23.44 9.98 -1.29
C SER A 380 -23.43 11.45 -0.82
N CYS A 381 -22.57 12.31 -1.41
CA CYS A 381 -22.45 13.72 -1.03
C CYS A 381 -22.51 14.71 -2.23
N HIS A 382 -22.14 14.28 -3.45
CA HIS A 382 -21.96 15.18 -4.59
C HIS A 382 -22.88 14.91 -5.79
N GLY A 383 -23.16 15.95 -6.58
CA GLY A 383 -23.78 15.83 -7.90
C GLY A 383 -22.86 15.12 -8.91
N MET A 384 -23.41 14.34 -9.84
CA MET A 384 -22.59 13.53 -10.77
C MET A 384 -21.73 14.38 -11.71
N GLN A 385 -22.21 15.56 -12.12
CA GLN A 385 -21.42 16.49 -12.93
C GLN A 385 -20.11 16.89 -12.23
N GLN A 386 -20.17 17.20 -10.93
CA GLN A 386 -18.98 17.51 -10.13
C GLN A 386 -18.03 16.31 -10.06
N VAL A 387 -18.57 15.11 -9.81
CA VAL A 387 -17.80 13.87 -9.73
C VAL A 387 -17.11 13.56 -11.06
N ASP A 388 -17.81 13.68 -12.18
CA ASP A 388 -17.27 13.40 -13.51
C ASP A 388 -16.21 14.44 -13.91
N ASN A 389 -16.44 15.71 -13.62
CA ASN A 389 -15.45 16.77 -13.86
C ASN A 389 -14.18 16.56 -13.06
N PHE A 390 -14.29 16.18 -11.78
CA PHE A 390 -13.15 15.83 -10.95
C PHE A 390 -12.31 14.71 -11.60
N TYR A 391 -12.95 13.63 -12.05
CA TYR A 391 -12.22 12.52 -12.67
C TYR A 391 -11.62 12.86 -14.02
N LYS A 392 -12.25 13.74 -14.82
CA LYS A 392 -11.65 14.26 -16.05
C LYS A 392 -10.38 15.06 -15.73
N GLN A 393 -10.43 15.95 -14.73
CA GLN A 393 -9.26 16.72 -14.29
C GLN A 393 -8.12 15.82 -13.79
N PHE A 394 -8.44 14.87 -12.92
CA PHE A 394 -7.46 13.89 -12.43
C PHE A 394 -6.82 13.07 -13.56
N ASP A 395 -7.64 12.48 -14.44
CA ASP A 395 -7.14 11.69 -15.56
C ASP A 395 -6.26 12.56 -16.50
N SER A 396 -6.63 13.82 -16.71
CA SER A 396 -5.86 14.76 -17.54
C SER A 396 -4.49 15.09 -16.94
N LEU A 397 -4.38 15.26 -15.61
CA LEU A 397 -3.08 15.44 -14.98
C LEU A 397 -2.20 14.18 -15.09
N VAL A 398 -2.77 13.00 -14.87
CA VAL A 398 -2.03 11.74 -15.00
C VAL A 398 -1.48 11.58 -16.42
N VAL A 399 -2.29 11.87 -17.44
CA VAL A 399 -1.86 11.86 -18.85
C VAL A 399 -0.80 12.93 -19.10
N THR A 400 -0.98 14.14 -18.59
CA THR A 400 0.01 15.23 -18.72
C THR A 400 1.37 14.81 -18.18
N TYR A 401 1.41 14.29 -16.95
CA TYR A 401 2.64 13.76 -16.36
C TYR A 401 3.25 12.65 -17.22
N ASN A 402 2.42 11.68 -17.63
CA ASN A 402 2.86 10.51 -18.41
C ASN A 402 3.48 10.89 -19.76
N GLU A 403 2.81 11.72 -20.56
CA GLU A 403 3.21 12.04 -21.94
C GLU A 403 4.27 13.15 -22.01
N LYS A 404 4.16 14.16 -21.15
CA LYS A 404 5.06 15.32 -21.18
C LYS A 404 6.39 15.04 -20.50
N PHE A 405 6.39 14.27 -19.41
CA PHE A 405 7.58 14.08 -18.58
C PHE A 405 8.02 12.62 -18.52
N ALA A 406 7.20 11.71 -18.02
CA ALA A 406 7.66 10.37 -17.68
C ALA A 406 8.11 9.54 -18.89
N LYS A 407 7.33 9.48 -19.97
CA LYS A 407 7.68 8.72 -21.19
C LYS A 407 8.94 9.29 -21.87
N PRO A 408 9.08 10.61 -22.09
CA PRO A 408 10.31 11.23 -22.61
C PRO A 408 11.54 10.96 -21.75
N THR A 409 11.49 11.21 -20.45
CA THR A 409 12.62 11.00 -19.54
C THR A 409 13.01 9.52 -19.50
N LYS A 410 12.03 8.61 -19.44
CA LYS A 410 12.27 7.17 -19.50
C LYS A 410 12.97 6.74 -20.80
N LYS A 411 12.59 7.33 -21.94
CA LYS A 411 13.22 7.07 -23.24
C LYS A 411 14.68 7.52 -23.24
N LEU A 412 14.95 8.76 -22.85
CA LEU A 412 16.29 9.34 -22.79
C LEU A 412 17.20 8.57 -21.81
N TYR A 413 16.69 8.28 -20.60
CA TYR A 413 17.40 7.48 -19.61
C TYR A 413 17.70 6.06 -20.11
N GLY A 414 16.75 5.43 -20.82
CA GLY A 414 16.96 4.12 -21.44
C GLY A 414 18.02 4.14 -22.54
N MET A 415 18.10 5.22 -23.33
CA MET A 415 19.18 5.43 -24.29
C MET A 415 20.53 5.57 -23.58
N ALA A 416 20.62 6.45 -22.58
CA ALA A 416 21.84 6.69 -21.79
C ALA A 416 22.37 5.39 -21.17
N LYS A 417 21.48 4.57 -20.61
CA LYS A 417 21.84 3.26 -20.08
C LYS A 417 22.35 2.30 -21.16
N LYS A 418 21.70 2.25 -22.32
CA LYS A 418 22.10 1.36 -23.43
C LYS A 418 23.46 1.75 -24.01
N ASP A 419 23.75 3.04 -24.04
CA ASP A 419 24.98 3.60 -24.59
C ASP A 419 26.14 3.65 -23.59
N GLY A 420 25.92 3.23 -22.33
CA GLY A 420 26.97 3.18 -21.31
C GLY A 420 27.27 4.51 -20.62
N LEU A 421 26.43 5.54 -20.79
CA LEU A 421 26.54 6.82 -20.05
C LEU A 421 26.18 6.65 -18.56
N ILE A 422 25.47 5.57 -18.22
CA ILE A 422 25.12 5.21 -16.84
C ILE A 422 25.65 3.82 -16.56
N HIS A 423 26.39 3.67 -15.47
CA HIS A 423 26.91 2.39 -14.99
C HIS A 423 26.12 1.91 -13.76
N GLY A 424 26.13 0.60 -13.51
CA GLY A 424 25.52 0.02 -12.32
C GLY A 424 24.00 0.19 -12.20
N SER A 425 23.54 0.45 -10.98
CA SER A 425 22.13 0.70 -10.65
C SER A 425 21.74 2.16 -10.87
N THR A 426 20.44 2.48 -10.73
CA THR A 426 19.95 3.87 -10.81
C THR A 426 20.59 4.80 -9.76
N PHE A 427 21.18 4.27 -8.69
CA PHE A 427 21.76 5.08 -7.61
C PHE A 427 23.28 5.32 -7.73
N HIS A 428 23.90 4.92 -8.85
CA HIS A 428 25.34 5.09 -9.09
C HIS A 428 25.69 6.40 -9.81
N THR A 429 24.70 7.11 -10.38
CA THR A 429 24.94 8.33 -11.14
C THR A 429 23.93 9.42 -10.80
N GLU A 430 24.35 10.67 -10.95
CA GLU A 430 23.49 11.84 -10.75
C GLU A 430 22.26 11.79 -11.67
N LEU A 431 22.46 11.48 -12.96
CA LEU A 431 21.36 11.29 -13.91
C LEU A 431 20.35 10.21 -13.46
N GLY A 432 20.85 9.18 -12.77
CA GLY A 432 20.03 8.13 -12.17
C GLY A 432 19.20 8.63 -10.99
N TRP A 433 19.79 9.39 -10.08
CA TRP A 433 19.08 10.05 -8.98
C TRP A 433 18.04 11.04 -9.49
N LEU A 434 18.39 11.91 -10.45
CA LEU A 434 17.46 12.85 -11.07
C LEU A 434 16.27 12.13 -11.72
N TRP A 435 16.51 11.01 -12.42
CA TRP A 435 15.40 10.22 -12.94
C TRP A 435 14.56 9.65 -11.80
N TRP A 436 15.18 9.07 -10.77
CA TRP A 436 14.49 8.53 -9.61
C TRP A 436 13.57 9.57 -8.98
N GLU A 437 14.06 10.76 -8.66
CA GLU A 437 13.30 11.85 -8.03
C GLU A 437 12.10 12.29 -8.87
N ILE A 438 12.29 12.50 -10.19
CA ILE A 438 11.24 12.92 -11.14
C ILE A 438 10.03 11.97 -11.11
N TRP A 439 10.24 10.65 -11.00
CA TRP A 439 9.13 9.70 -11.05
C TRP A 439 8.70 9.12 -9.72
N HIS A 440 9.64 8.92 -8.79
CA HIS A 440 9.41 8.27 -7.51
C HIS A 440 8.80 9.23 -6.50
N HIS A 441 9.33 10.45 -6.41
CA HIS A 441 8.85 11.44 -5.46
C HIS A 441 7.88 12.40 -6.14
N GLU A 442 8.40 13.29 -6.99
CA GLU A 442 7.66 14.44 -7.53
C GLU A 442 6.46 14.01 -8.39
N GLY A 443 6.69 13.08 -9.32
CA GLY A 443 5.65 12.55 -10.16
C GLY A 443 4.57 11.81 -9.37
N ARG A 444 4.92 11.08 -8.32
CA ARG A 444 3.92 10.44 -7.44
C ARG A 444 3.16 11.50 -6.64
N ARG A 445 3.83 12.50 -6.06
CA ARG A 445 3.21 13.63 -5.34
C ARG A 445 2.16 14.32 -6.20
N ALA A 446 2.53 14.73 -7.41
CA ALA A 446 1.63 15.40 -8.36
C ALA A 446 0.35 14.60 -8.62
N ARG A 447 0.50 13.31 -8.94
CA ARG A 447 -0.64 12.44 -9.29
C ARG A 447 -1.52 12.11 -8.08
N HIS A 448 -0.94 11.92 -6.89
CA HIS A 448 -1.72 11.73 -5.67
C HIS A 448 -2.43 13.01 -5.25
N GLY A 449 -1.78 14.17 -5.39
CA GLY A 449 -2.39 15.49 -5.14
C GLY A 449 -3.69 15.64 -5.92
N ALA A 450 -3.67 15.41 -7.24
CA ALA A 450 -4.87 15.49 -8.05
C ALA A 450 -5.91 14.40 -7.71
N ALA A 451 -5.48 13.20 -7.33
CA ALA A 451 -6.38 12.11 -6.98
C ALA A 451 -7.20 12.37 -5.70
N MET A 452 -6.77 13.29 -4.83
CA MET A 452 -7.39 13.54 -3.53
C MET A 452 -7.64 15.03 -3.25
N GLN A 453 -7.63 15.86 -4.30
CA GLN A 453 -7.89 17.31 -4.23
C GLN A 453 -6.89 18.08 -3.35
N GLY A 454 -5.62 17.71 -3.43
CA GLY A 454 -4.51 18.46 -2.87
C GLY A 454 -3.84 19.37 -3.91
N PRO A 455 -4.18 20.67 -3.98
CA PRO A 455 -3.66 21.56 -5.01
C PRO A 455 -2.15 21.85 -4.85
N ASP A 456 -1.65 21.94 -3.62
CA ASP A 456 -0.24 22.28 -3.37
C ASP A 456 0.67 21.10 -3.73
N TYR A 457 0.24 19.90 -3.34
CA TYR A 457 0.90 18.65 -3.75
C TYR A 457 0.78 18.35 -5.24
N THR A 458 -0.27 18.85 -5.89
CA THR A 458 -0.38 18.77 -7.35
C THR A 458 0.66 19.65 -8.03
N HIS A 459 0.81 20.88 -7.54
CA HIS A 459 1.63 21.90 -8.19
C HIS A 459 3.02 22.03 -7.56
N TRP A 460 3.14 22.72 -6.42
CA TRP A 460 4.41 23.13 -5.83
C TRP A 460 5.28 21.96 -5.37
N HIS A 461 4.68 20.96 -4.71
CA HIS A 461 5.41 19.73 -4.35
C HIS A 461 5.37 18.65 -5.44
N GLY A 462 4.77 18.94 -6.59
CA GLY A 462 4.50 17.96 -7.65
C GLY A 462 5.04 18.41 -8.98
N MET A 463 4.14 18.93 -9.84
CA MET A 463 4.47 19.30 -11.22
C MET A 463 5.54 20.39 -11.35
N TYR A 464 5.65 21.28 -10.35
CA TYR A 464 6.72 22.28 -10.28
C TYR A 464 8.09 21.59 -10.19
N ASP A 465 8.27 20.72 -9.19
CA ASP A 465 9.52 19.96 -9.03
C ASP A 465 9.81 19.09 -10.27
N VAL A 466 8.79 18.37 -10.79
CA VAL A 466 8.93 17.55 -12.01
C VAL A 466 9.44 18.39 -13.16
N ALA A 467 8.86 19.57 -13.40
CA ALA A 467 9.27 20.45 -14.47
C ALA A 467 10.70 20.96 -14.23
N HIS A 468 10.98 21.47 -13.03
CA HIS A 468 12.27 22.01 -12.69
C HIS A 468 13.39 20.98 -12.87
N HIS A 469 13.21 19.77 -12.32
CA HIS A 469 14.19 18.70 -12.46
C HIS A 469 14.29 18.17 -13.88
N PHE A 470 13.21 18.10 -14.64
CA PHE A 470 13.28 17.70 -16.04
C PHE A 470 14.10 18.70 -16.88
N TYR A 471 13.72 19.98 -16.88
CA TYR A 471 14.31 20.97 -17.79
C TYR A 471 15.68 21.47 -17.36
N PHE A 472 15.89 21.65 -16.05
CA PHE A 472 17.06 22.37 -15.54
C PHE A 472 18.07 21.49 -14.82
N LYS A 473 17.78 20.20 -14.62
CA LYS A 473 18.74 19.24 -14.04
C LYS A 473 18.99 18.03 -14.94
N PHE A 474 17.95 17.27 -15.27
CA PHE A 474 18.05 16.03 -16.03
C PHE A 474 18.57 16.24 -17.45
N LEU A 475 18.00 17.18 -18.21
CA LEU A 475 18.47 17.46 -19.58
C LEU A 475 19.91 17.98 -19.60
N PRO A 476 20.32 18.96 -18.77
CA PRO A 476 21.72 19.39 -18.68
C PRO A 476 22.70 18.28 -18.30
N GLU A 477 22.38 17.48 -17.28
CA GLU A 477 23.26 16.38 -16.84
C GLU A 477 23.39 15.30 -17.93
N LEU A 478 22.30 14.99 -18.63
CA LEU A 478 22.34 14.09 -19.78
C LEU A 478 23.26 14.63 -20.88
N MET A 479 23.18 15.93 -21.18
CA MET A 479 24.02 16.56 -22.20
C MET A 479 25.50 16.61 -21.80
N LYS A 480 25.79 16.81 -20.51
CA LYS A 480 27.14 16.73 -19.95
C LYS A 480 27.73 15.33 -20.15
N LEU A 481 27.01 14.27 -19.72
CA LEU A 481 27.44 12.89 -19.92
C LEU A 481 27.60 12.55 -21.41
N ALA A 482 26.68 13.02 -22.26
CA ALA A 482 26.81 12.84 -23.71
C ALA A 482 28.08 13.48 -24.27
N LYS A 483 28.49 14.65 -23.77
CA LYS A 483 29.74 15.31 -24.17
C LYS A 483 30.97 14.52 -23.73
N GLU A 484 31.01 14.08 -22.48
CA GLU A 484 32.11 13.27 -21.92
C GLU A 484 32.33 11.97 -22.70
N HIS A 485 31.25 11.40 -23.26
CA HIS A 485 31.28 10.17 -24.05
C HIS A 485 31.34 10.39 -25.58
N ASN A 486 31.56 11.62 -26.06
CA ASN A 486 31.59 11.95 -27.49
C ASN A 486 30.28 11.59 -28.25
N MET A 487 29.13 11.69 -27.58
CA MET A 487 27.81 11.37 -28.13
C MET A 487 26.87 12.58 -28.23
N THR A 488 27.38 13.81 -28.10
CA THR A 488 26.59 15.06 -28.08
C THR A 488 25.54 15.12 -29.19
N ALA A 489 25.94 14.96 -30.46
CA ALA A 489 25.03 15.08 -31.60
C ALA A 489 23.84 14.09 -31.55
N LYS A 490 24.05 12.89 -31.00
CA LYS A 490 23.00 11.88 -30.85
C LYS A 490 21.96 12.33 -29.82
N TYR A 491 22.42 12.82 -28.66
CA TYR A 491 21.53 13.23 -27.57
C TYR A 491 20.87 14.57 -27.85
N GLU A 492 21.56 15.52 -28.47
CA GLU A 492 20.95 16.77 -28.96
C GLU A 492 19.80 16.49 -29.91
N LYS A 493 19.98 15.60 -30.88
CA LYS A 493 18.90 15.19 -31.80
C LYS A 493 17.71 14.61 -31.04
N ALA A 494 17.96 13.71 -30.07
CA ALA A 494 16.89 13.06 -29.30
C ALA A 494 16.13 14.05 -28.41
N VAL A 495 16.84 14.96 -27.74
CA VAL A 495 16.26 16.03 -26.91
C VAL A 495 15.51 17.04 -27.77
N ASN A 496 16.04 17.41 -28.93
CA ASN A 496 15.38 18.35 -29.84
C ASN A 496 14.06 17.82 -30.38
N VAL A 497 13.94 16.52 -30.67
CA VAL A 497 12.66 15.90 -31.05
C VAL A 497 11.62 16.03 -29.92
N ILE A 498 12.04 15.86 -28.66
CA ILE A 498 11.16 16.01 -27.50
C ILE A 498 10.72 17.47 -27.32
N LEU A 499 11.68 18.40 -27.35
CA LEU A 499 11.46 19.83 -27.15
C LEU A 499 10.77 20.52 -28.33
N ALA A 500 10.70 19.87 -29.49
CA ALA A 500 9.94 20.37 -30.64
C ALA A 500 8.42 20.22 -30.49
N ARG A 501 7.94 19.39 -29.55
CA ARG A 501 6.50 19.24 -29.32
C ARG A 501 5.91 20.51 -28.67
N PRO A 502 4.66 20.90 -28.99
CA PRO A 502 4.07 22.16 -28.57
C PRO A 502 4.17 22.44 -27.06
N GLU A 503 3.98 21.41 -26.22
CA GLU A 503 3.98 21.52 -24.77
C GLU A 503 5.34 21.88 -24.14
N HIS A 504 6.42 21.83 -24.92
CA HIS A 504 7.79 22.15 -24.50
C HIS A 504 8.33 23.45 -25.10
N GLN A 505 7.63 24.08 -26.05
CA GLN A 505 8.17 25.20 -26.83
C GLN A 505 8.57 26.41 -25.99
N TRP A 506 7.86 26.65 -24.88
CA TRP A 506 8.18 27.71 -23.93
C TRP A 506 9.65 27.66 -23.44
N TYR A 507 10.23 26.45 -23.34
CA TYR A 507 11.60 26.27 -22.85
C TYR A 507 12.64 26.83 -23.83
N LYS A 508 12.34 26.81 -25.13
CA LYS A 508 13.25 27.34 -26.17
C LYS A 508 12.91 28.76 -26.59
N GLN A 509 11.62 29.07 -26.67
CA GLN A 509 11.12 30.32 -27.23
C GLN A 509 10.87 31.39 -26.15
N GLY A 510 10.85 31.01 -24.87
CA GLY A 510 10.35 31.87 -23.81
C GLY A 510 8.84 32.09 -23.94
N PHE A 511 8.35 33.16 -23.34
CA PHE A 511 6.97 33.61 -23.49
C PHE A 511 6.90 34.72 -24.54
N GLY A 512 5.80 34.79 -25.29
CA GLY A 512 5.60 35.83 -26.31
C GLY A 512 5.56 37.23 -25.71
N GLU A 513 5.88 38.24 -26.53
CA GLU A 513 5.98 39.64 -26.11
C GLU A 513 4.70 40.16 -25.44
N ALA A 514 3.53 39.78 -25.95
CA ALA A 514 2.24 40.14 -25.35
C ALA A 514 2.10 39.56 -23.92
N THR A 515 2.49 38.31 -23.72
CA THR A 515 2.46 37.65 -22.39
C THR A 515 3.47 38.31 -21.45
N MET A 516 4.70 38.56 -21.91
CA MET A 516 5.73 39.20 -21.08
C MET A 516 5.37 40.64 -20.71
N SER A 517 4.75 41.40 -21.62
CA SER A 517 4.27 42.75 -21.36
C SER A 517 3.15 42.76 -20.31
N ALA A 518 2.21 41.81 -20.40
CA ALA A 518 1.15 41.66 -19.40
C ALA A 518 1.71 41.29 -18.01
N ILE A 519 2.68 40.36 -17.95
CA ILE A 519 3.33 39.97 -16.69
C ILE A 519 4.08 41.16 -16.07
N LYS A 520 4.86 41.90 -16.85
CA LYS A 520 5.60 43.08 -16.35
C LYS A 520 4.66 44.16 -15.84
N ALA A 521 3.53 44.38 -16.52
CA ALA A 521 2.52 45.35 -16.09
C ALA A 521 1.92 44.95 -14.73
N GLU A 522 1.55 43.67 -14.54
CA GLU A 522 1.04 43.17 -13.27
C GLU A 522 2.10 43.25 -12.15
N GLN A 523 3.36 42.91 -12.45
CA GLN A 523 4.44 43.02 -11.48
C GLN A 523 4.70 44.47 -11.05
N ALA A 524 4.71 45.41 -12.00
CA ALA A 524 4.86 46.83 -11.71
C ALA A 524 3.70 47.35 -10.85
N GLU A 525 2.46 46.94 -11.13
CA GLU A 525 1.29 47.28 -10.33
C GLU A 525 1.33 46.68 -8.92
N ARG A 526 1.67 45.38 -8.80
CA ARG A 526 1.66 44.64 -7.54
C ARG A 526 2.81 45.03 -6.60
N TYR A 527 4.01 45.23 -7.14
CA TYR A 527 5.23 45.42 -6.36
C TYR A 527 5.78 46.86 -6.41
N GLY A 528 5.15 47.76 -7.17
CA GLY A 528 5.56 49.16 -7.24
C GLY A 528 6.92 49.36 -7.93
N GLU A 529 7.36 48.41 -8.75
CA GLU A 529 8.54 48.56 -9.58
C GLU A 529 8.27 49.69 -10.60
N LYS A 530 8.84 50.87 -10.34
CA LYS A 530 8.82 51.98 -11.29
C LYS A 530 9.50 51.51 -12.58
N LYS A 531 8.78 51.70 -13.70
CA LYS A 531 9.21 51.41 -15.07
C LYS A 531 10.62 51.89 -15.38
#